data_AF-A0A3D5CTS0-F1
#
_entry.id   AF-A0A3D5CTS0-F1
#
_cell.length_a   1.000
_cell.length_b   1.000
_cell.length_c   1.000
_cell.angle_alpha   90.00
_cell.angle_beta   90.00
_cell.angle_gamma   90.00
#
_symmetry.space_group_name_H-M   'P 1'
#
loop_
_entity.id
_entity.type
_entity.pdbx_description
1 polymer ?
#
loop_
_entity_poly.entity_id
_entity_poly.type
_entity_poly.pdbx_seq_one_letter_code
_entity_poly.pdbx_strand_id
1 'polypeptide(L)'
;MHKEPNIQREADKLAQLLSEHETIIRYHELERKVQTSSYLEKLTEDIKSAQKEAANYAYYGKRIAEKEANGRVEQLTKQFDQHPIVVAYRKQLLEANDLLHHLTKMLQDEINNWIEEEDNASKN
;
A
#
# COMPACT_ATOMS: atom_id res chain seq x y z
N MET A 1 -17.60 -23.88 -20.63
CA MET A 1 -16.31 -23.94 -19.90
C MET A 1 -15.08 -23.48 -20.71
N HIS A 2 -15.22 -22.68 -21.79
CA HIS A 2 -14.06 -22.26 -22.64
C HIS A 2 -13.72 -20.75 -22.59
N LYS A 3 -14.39 -19.95 -21.73
CA LYS A 3 -14.16 -18.49 -21.66
C LYS A 3 -13.21 -18.07 -20.53
N GLU A 4 -13.02 -18.87 -19.49
CA GLU A 4 -12.16 -18.53 -18.34
C GLU A 4 -10.69 -18.28 -18.72
N PRO A 5 -10.03 -19.09 -19.58
CA PRO A 5 -8.66 -18.81 -20.00
C PRO A 5 -8.54 -17.51 -20.81
N ASN A 6 -9.61 -17.10 -21.51
CA ASN A 6 -9.63 -15.84 -22.24
C ASN A 6 -9.77 -14.64 -21.31
N ILE A 7 -10.58 -14.74 -20.26
CA ILE A 7 -10.72 -13.67 -19.24
C ILE A 7 -9.39 -13.45 -18.53
N GLN A 8 -8.70 -14.52 -18.12
CA GLN A 8 -7.38 -14.41 -17.49
C GLN A 8 -6.37 -13.70 -18.40
N ARG A 9 -6.32 -14.09 -19.69
CA ARG A 9 -5.42 -13.47 -20.65
C ARG A 9 -5.70 -11.97 -20.85
N GLU A 10 -6.96 -11.55 -20.90
CA GLU A 10 -7.29 -10.12 -21.01
C GLU A 10 -7.00 -9.36 -19.72
N ALA A 11 -7.20 -9.97 -18.55
CA ALA A 11 -6.80 -9.40 -17.27
C ALA A 11 -5.27 -9.21 -17.16
N ASP A 12 -4.49 -10.19 -17.64
CA ASP A 12 -3.02 -10.10 -17.67
C ASP A 12 -2.55 -8.96 -18.57
N LYS A 13 -3.18 -8.76 -19.73
CA LYS A 13 -2.88 -7.61 -20.61
C LYS A 13 -3.23 -6.28 -19.93
N LEU A 14 -4.37 -6.20 -19.26
CA LEU A 14 -4.74 -5.00 -18.52
C LEU A 14 -3.71 -4.72 -17.42
N ALA A 15 -3.27 -5.73 -16.67
CA ALA A 15 -2.21 -5.59 -15.68
C ALA A 15 -0.90 -5.09 -16.30
N GLN A 16 -0.52 -5.59 -17.48
CA GLN A 16 0.65 -5.09 -18.21
C GLN A 16 0.50 -3.61 -18.58
N LEU A 17 -0.64 -3.20 -19.14
CA LEU A 17 -0.89 -1.79 -19.48
C LEU A 17 -0.85 -0.90 -18.23
N LEU A 18 -1.38 -1.37 -17.10
CA LEU A 18 -1.31 -0.65 -15.84
C LEU A 18 0.11 -0.54 -15.29
N SER A 19 0.95 -1.55 -15.51
CA SER A 19 2.37 -1.50 -15.12
C SER A 19 3.13 -0.39 -15.83
N GLU A 20 2.68 -0.02 -17.04
CA GLU A 20 3.22 1.07 -17.85
C GLU A 20 2.59 2.44 -17.53
N HIS A 21 1.54 2.48 -16.69
CA HIS A 21 0.89 3.71 -16.26
C HIS A 21 1.81 4.53 -15.35
N GLU A 22 1.88 5.85 -15.58
CA GLU A 22 2.79 6.76 -14.86
C GLU A 22 2.65 6.66 -13.34
N THR A 23 1.42 6.58 -12.83
CA THR A 23 1.15 6.41 -11.38
C THR A 23 1.81 5.17 -10.79
N ILE A 24 1.81 4.05 -11.52
CA ILE A 24 2.39 2.77 -11.07
C ILE A 24 3.91 2.80 -11.21
N ILE A 25 4.43 3.38 -12.29
CA ILE A 25 5.88 3.60 -12.48
C ILE A 25 6.45 4.44 -11.33
N ARG A 26 5.82 5.60 -11.05
CA ARG A 26 6.21 6.50 -9.95
C ARG A 26 6.12 5.82 -8.59
N TYR A 27 5.09 4.98 -8.37
CA TYR A 27 4.97 4.18 -7.16
C TYR A 27 6.20 3.29 -6.96
N HIS A 28 6.58 2.51 -7.98
CA HIS A 28 7.74 1.62 -7.88
C HIS A 28 9.08 2.38 -7.76
N GLU A 29 9.21 3.56 -8.36
CA GLU A 29 10.39 4.40 -8.17
C GLU A 29 10.55 4.86 -6.72
N LEU A 30 9.45 5.32 -6.11
CA LEU A 30 9.43 5.73 -4.70
C LEU A 30 9.63 4.55 -3.77
N GLU A 31 9.02 3.40 -4.06
CA GLU A 31 9.23 2.14 -3.35
C GLU A 31 10.71 1.77 -3.30
N ARG A 32 11.39 1.78 -4.46
CA ARG A 32 12.83 1.52 -4.54
C ARG A 32 13.65 2.53 -3.76
N LYS A 33 13.28 3.82 -3.78
CA LYS A 33 13.97 4.86 -3.00
C LYS A 33 13.81 4.66 -1.50
N VAL A 34 12.64 4.21 -1.04
CA VAL A 34 12.43 3.84 0.37
C VAL A 34 13.27 2.62 0.73
N GLN A 35 13.22 1.56 -0.08
CA GLN A 35 13.91 0.29 0.19
C GLN A 35 15.43 0.38 0.17
N THR A 36 16.00 1.24 -0.68
CA THR A 36 17.46 1.41 -0.80
C THR A 36 18.02 2.52 0.07
N SER A 37 17.17 3.19 0.86
CA SER A 37 17.61 4.26 1.77
C SER A 37 18.24 3.67 3.03
N SER A 38 19.58 3.74 3.11
CA SER A 38 20.34 3.36 4.31
C SER A 38 19.92 4.13 5.56
N TYR A 39 19.48 5.39 5.40
CA TYR A 39 18.95 6.17 6.51
C TYR A 39 17.63 5.60 7.05
N LEU A 40 16.68 5.27 6.17
CA LEU A 40 15.40 4.70 6.58
C LEU A 40 15.54 3.28 7.12
N GLU A 41 16.48 2.50 6.56
CA GLU A 41 16.88 1.20 7.09
C GLU A 41 17.38 1.34 8.52
N LYS A 42 18.36 2.24 8.74
CA LYS A 42 18.92 2.49 10.06
C LYS A 42 17.85 2.97 11.06
N LEU A 43 16.99 3.88 10.63
CA LEU A 43 15.89 4.38 11.46
C LEU A 43 14.91 3.27 11.83
N THR A 44 14.64 2.34 10.91
CA THR A 44 13.79 1.17 11.17
C THR A 44 14.42 0.22 12.19
N GLU A 45 15.73 -0.02 12.10
CA GLU A 45 16.47 -0.81 13.08
C GLU A 45 16.42 -0.16 14.47
N ASP A 46 16.63 1.14 14.54
CA ASP A 46 16.63 1.89 15.80
C ASP A 46 15.23 1.88 16.45
N ILE A 47 14.15 1.98 15.66
CA ILE A 47 12.77 1.80 16.12
C ILE A 47 12.59 0.40 16.71
N LYS A 48 13.01 -0.65 15.99
CA LYS A 48 12.89 -2.05 16.46
C LYS A 48 13.67 -2.29 17.75
N SER A 49 14.87 -1.72 17.87
CA SER A 49 15.67 -1.82 19.10
C SER A 49 14.96 -1.15 20.27
N ALA A 50 14.47 0.08 20.09
CA ALA A 50 13.75 0.81 21.13
C ALA A 50 12.44 0.11 21.54
N GLN A 51 11.72 -0.49 20.59
CA GLN A 51 10.53 -1.31 20.89
C GLN A 51 10.88 -2.55 21.73
N LYS A 52 11.99 -3.22 21.40
CA LYS A 52 12.48 -4.37 22.17
C LYS A 52 12.90 -3.96 23.59
N GLU A 53 13.58 -2.82 23.74
CA GLU A 53 13.93 -2.24 25.04
C GLU A 53 12.68 -1.94 25.86
N ALA A 54 11.66 -1.28 25.26
CA ALA A 54 10.40 -0.98 25.92
C ALA A 54 9.69 -2.25 26.41
N ALA A 55 9.56 -3.27 25.55
CA ALA A 55 8.97 -4.56 25.92
C ALA A 55 9.74 -5.24 27.07
N ASN A 56 11.07 -5.16 27.04
CA ASN A 56 11.92 -5.70 28.10
C ASN A 56 11.75 -4.95 29.43
N TYR A 57 11.69 -3.62 29.41
CA TYR A 57 11.46 -2.82 30.61
C TYR A 57 10.06 -3.04 31.19
N ALA A 58 9.04 -3.16 30.34
CA ALA A 58 7.69 -3.51 30.74
C ALA A 58 7.65 -4.88 31.45
N TYR A 59 8.31 -5.90 30.87
CA TYR A 59 8.41 -7.23 31.47
C TYR A 59 9.03 -7.23 32.88
N TYR A 60 10.08 -6.43 33.09
CA TYR A 60 10.73 -6.29 34.39
C TYR A 60 10.14 -5.20 35.30
N GLY A 61 9.00 -4.58 34.92
CA GLY A 61 8.33 -3.55 35.71
C GLY A 61 9.10 -2.23 35.87
N LYS A 62 10.07 -1.95 35.01
CA LYS A 62 10.92 -0.75 35.05
C LYS A 62 10.22 0.46 34.40
N ARG A 63 9.16 0.96 35.04
CA ARG A 63 8.25 1.98 34.47
C ARG A 63 8.90 3.26 33.92
N ILE A 64 9.94 3.78 34.59
CA ILE A 64 10.62 5.00 34.11
C ILE A 64 11.38 4.71 32.81
N ALA A 65 12.18 3.64 32.78
CA ALA A 65 12.93 3.22 31.61
C ALA A 65 12.01 2.81 30.44
N GLU A 66 10.88 2.15 30.74
CA GLU A 66 9.84 1.84 29.77
C GLU A 66 9.28 3.12 29.11
N LYS A 67 8.95 4.13 29.92
CA LYS A 67 8.44 5.42 29.41
C LYS A 67 9.46 6.13 28.51
N GLU A 68 10.73 6.11 28.89
CA GLU A 68 11.81 6.69 28.08
C GLU A 68 12.00 5.94 26.75
N ALA A 69 11.97 4.61 26.78
CA ALA A 69 12.05 3.78 25.58
C ALA A 69 10.85 4.03 24.64
N ASN A 70 9.64 4.12 25.18
CA ASN A 70 8.44 4.47 24.40
C ASN A 70 8.53 5.87 23.78
N GLY A 71 9.02 6.86 24.53
CA GLY A 71 9.26 8.20 23.99
C GLY A 71 10.26 8.20 22.83
N ARG A 72 11.31 7.37 22.91
CA ARG A 72 12.26 7.17 21.81
C ARG A 72 11.60 6.52 20.60
N VAL A 73 10.77 5.48 20.80
CA VAL A 73 9.99 4.87 19.71
C VAL A 73 9.14 5.93 19.02
N GLU A 74 8.36 6.71 19.77
CA GLU A 74 7.51 7.77 19.20
C GLU A 74 8.32 8.79 18.40
N GLN A 75 9.46 9.23 18.93
CA GLN A 75 10.33 10.20 18.25
C GLN A 75 10.92 9.64 16.96
N LEU A 76 11.40 8.39 16.96
CA LEU A 76 11.98 7.76 15.78
C LEU A 76 10.91 7.44 14.73
N THR A 77 9.75 6.92 15.16
CA THR A 77 8.60 6.68 14.27
C THR A 77 8.12 7.97 13.63
N LYS A 78 8.01 9.07 14.38
CA LYS A 78 7.64 10.37 13.83
C LYS A 78 8.65 10.86 12.79
N GLN A 79 9.95 10.69 13.04
CA GLN A 79 10.98 11.02 12.06
C GLN A 79 10.86 10.19 10.78
N PHE A 80 10.57 8.89 10.91
CA PHE A 80 10.37 8.00 9.77
C PHE A 80 9.14 8.43 8.97
N ASP A 81 8.02 8.65 9.64
CA ASP A 81 6.75 9.01 9.03
C ASP A 81 6.77 10.36 8.33
N GLN A 82 7.55 11.31 8.86
CA GLN A 82 7.70 12.65 8.30
C GLN A 82 8.80 12.75 7.24
N HIS A 83 9.57 11.68 7.02
CA HIS A 83 10.63 11.70 6.04
C HIS A 83 10.06 11.94 4.62
N PRO A 84 10.60 12.88 3.83
CA PRO A 84 9.99 13.29 2.56
C PRO A 84 9.73 12.15 1.58
N ILE A 85 10.67 11.19 1.49
CA ILE A 85 10.52 10.02 0.61
C ILE A 85 9.40 9.09 1.09
N VAL A 86 9.23 8.92 2.41
CA VAL A 86 8.16 8.08 2.99
C VAL A 86 6.80 8.73 2.76
N VAL A 87 6.69 10.04 2.96
CA VAL A 87 5.47 10.81 2.69
C VAL A 87 5.09 10.72 1.21
N ALA A 88 6.06 10.93 0.31
CA ALA A 88 5.84 10.83 -1.13
C ALA A 88 5.42 9.42 -1.54
N TYR A 89 6.09 8.38 -1.02
CA TYR A 89 5.74 6.98 -1.26
C TYR A 89 4.31 6.68 -0.83
N ARG A 90 3.91 7.07 0.39
CA ARG A 90 2.54 6.87 0.89
C ARG A 90 1.50 7.58 0.05
N LYS A 91 1.78 8.82 -0.38
CA LYS A 91 0.89 9.56 -1.29
C LYS A 91 0.73 8.83 -2.62
N GLN A 92 1.84 8.39 -3.22
CA GLN A 92 1.81 7.69 -4.49
C GLN A 92 1.10 6.33 -4.40
N LEU A 93 1.22 5.63 -3.26
CA LEU A 93 0.48 4.42 -2.99
C LEU A 93 -1.04 4.66 -2.97
N LEU A 94 -1.49 5.76 -2.38
CA LEU A 94 -2.91 6.14 -2.42
C LEU A 94 -3.37 6.41 -3.86
N GLU A 95 -2.60 7.18 -4.63
CA GLU A 95 -2.93 7.45 -6.04
C GLU A 95 -2.99 6.17 -6.89
N ALA A 96 -2.06 5.22 -6.65
CA ALA A 96 -2.08 3.93 -7.31
C ALA A 96 -3.32 3.11 -6.94
N ASN A 97 -3.74 3.12 -5.67
CA ASN A 97 -4.96 2.46 -5.23
C ASN A 97 -6.22 3.10 -5.82
N ASP A 98 -6.27 4.43 -5.90
CA ASP A 98 -7.39 5.15 -6.49
C ASP A 98 -7.55 4.81 -7.98
N LEU A 99 -6.44 4.67 -8.71
CA LEU A 99 -6.45 4.20 -10.09
C LEU A 99 -7.07 2.80 -10.20
N LEU A 100 -6.62 1.85 -9.37
CA LEU A 100 -7.15 0.48 -9.36
C LEU A 100 -8.64 0.45 -8.98
N HIS A 101 -9.04 1.26 -8.02
CA HIS A 101 -10.44 1.36 -7.59
C HIS A 101 -11.32 1.92 -8.72
N HIS A 102 -10.86 2.97 -9.41
CA HIS A 102 -11.57 3.54 -10.54
C HIS A 102 -11.79 2.52 -11.67
N LEU A 103 -10.76 1.75 -12.03
CA LEU A 103 -10.85 0.70 -13.04
C LEU A 103 -11.82 -0.40 -12.64
N THR A 104 -11.75 -0.84 -11.39
CA THR A 104 -12.66 -1.86 -10.85
C THR A 104 -14.10 -1.37 -10.92
N LYS A 105 -14.34 -0.09 -10.59
CA LYS A 105 -15.66 0.52 -10.69
C LYS A 105 -16.16 0.59 -12.13
N MET A 106 -15.32 1.00 -13.08
CA MET A 106 -15.71 1.01 -14.50
C MET A 106 -16.11 -0.38 -14.99
N LEU A 107 -15.35 -1.43 -14.64
CA LEU A 107 -15.70 -2.81 -14.99
C LEU A 107 -17.02 -3.25 -14.34
N GLN A 108 -17.22 -2.91 -13.07
CA GLN A 108 -18.46 -3.23 -12.36
C GLN A 108 -19.67 -2.53 -12.99
N ASP A 109 -19.55 -1.23 -13.29
CA ASP A 109 -20.61 -0.42 -13.88
C ASP A 109 -21.00 -0.97 -15.27
N GLU A 110 -20.00 -1.32 -16.09
CA GLU A 110 -20.24 -1.96 -17.39
C GLU A 110 -20.99 -3.29 -17.22
N ILE A 111 -20.48 -4.21 -16.40
CA ILE A 111 -21.12 -5.52 -16.20
C ILE A 111 -22.57 -5.37 -15.71
N ASN A 112 -22.83 -4.44 -14.79
CA ASN A 112 -24.17 -4.19 -14.29
C ASN A 112 -25.12 -3.70 -15.39
N ASN A 113 -24.68 -2.78 -16.26
CA ASN A 113 -25.48 -2.30 -17.39
C ASN A 113 -25.89 -3.45 -18.31
N TRP A 114 -24.96 -4.34 -18.65
CA TRP A 114 -25.26 -5.51 -19.50
C TRP A 114 -26.30 -6.44 -18.85
N ILE A 115 -26.20 -6.67 -17.53
CA ILE A 115 -27.17 -7.48 -16.79
C ILE A 115 -28.56 -6.82 -16.80
N GLU A 116 -28.62 -5.51 -16.56
CA GLU A 116 -29.89 -4.76 -16.56
C GLU A 116 -30.54 -4.72 -17.97
N GLU A 117 -29.75 -4.59 -19.03
CA GLU A 117 -30.24 -4.63 -20.42
C GLU A 117 -30.81 -6.02 -20.78
N GLU A 118 -30.15 -7.11 -20.41
CA GLU A 118 -30.67 -8.48 -20.62
C GLU A 118 -31.99 -8.70 -19.85
N ASP A 119 -32.08 -8.24 -18.61
CA ASP A 119 -33.29 -8.36 -17.79
C ASP A 119 -34.49 -7.59 -18.37
N ASN A 120 -34.24 -6.45 -19.01
CA ASN A 120 -35.28 -5.66 -19.68
C ASN A 120 -35.68 -6.24 -21.05
N ALA A 121 -34.74 -6.82 -21.79
CA ALA A 121 -35.00 -7.49 -23.06
C ALA A 121 -35.78 -8.81 -22.88
N SER A 122 -35.59 -9.51 -21.76
CA SER A 122 -36.30 -10.76 -21.43
C SER A 122 -37.76 -10.54 -20.98
N LYS A 123 -38.12 -9.31 -20.59
CA LYS A 123 -39.47 -8.94 -20.11
C LYS A 123 -40.39 -8.40 -21.21
N ASN A 124 -39.90 -8.17 -22.43
CA ASN A 124 -40.67 -7.74 -23.60
C ASN A 124 -40.83 -8.88 -24.60
#